data_AF-A0A1J4KPV4-F1
#
_entry.id   AF-A0A1J4KPV4-F1
#
_cell.length_a   1.000
_cell.length_b   1.000
_cell.length_c   1.000
_cell.angle_alpha   90.00
_cell.angle_beta   90.00
_cell.angle_gamma   90.00
#
_symmetry.space_group_name_H-M   'P 1'
#
loop_
_entity.id
_entity.type
_entity.pdbx_description
1 polymer ?
#
loop_
_entity_poly.entity_id
_entity_poly.type
_entity_poly.pdbx_seq_one_letter_code
_entity_poly.pdbx_strand_id
1 'polypeptide(L)'
;MSSDSDSGNDGPYVPSQDVLDKIADLQEKRKKISDGLALCDTNADQSPAPQMQQIIDRIDKTISVLKTIPIQLKHYLVRFAIPQSTTNRPLDVRIRIDQMPDSLPLDLNYFIVIKPPFGDTYSTPRVASKMTQVNYVHTFQIPDRSQRSISIAKSNEIVFQIYKYTTQFHIAVGKGKTYFVASAKAPLLPLCFSSHATTALEFVDQDGDPMDYKFEVSMLADEPLIPNNNLVIEEQIDLLKE
;
A
#
# COMPACT_ATOMS: atom_id res chain seq x y z
N MET A 1 -69.25 22.81 -15.50
CA MET A 1 -67.80 22.80 -15.22
C MET A 1 -67.65 22.16 -13.87
N SER A 2 -67.63 20.83 -13.88
CA SER A 2 -67.52 20.00 -12.68
C SER A 2 -66.05 19.71 -12.39
N SER A 3 -65.80 19.61 -11.10
CA SER A 3 -64.61 19.20 -10.35
C SER A 3 -63.63 18.26 -11.08
N ASP A 4 -62.35 18.31 -10.69
CA ASP A 4 -61.83 17.27 -9.80
C ASP A 4 -60.53 17.70 -9.11
N SER A 5 -60.66 17.84 -7.80
CA SER A 5 -59.61 17.87 -6.79
C SER A 5 -58.96 16.50 -6.71
N ASP A 6 -57.68 16.40 -7.08
CA ASP A 6 -56.91 15.19 -6.80
C ASP A 6 -56.36 15.26 -5.37
N SER A 7 -56.97 14.41 -4.54
CA SER A 7 -56.68 14.19 -3.14
C SER A 7 -55.30 13.57 -2.96
N GLY A 8 -54.38 14.30 -2.32
CA GLY A 8 -53.10 13.78 -1.86
C GLY A 8 -53.31 12.57 -0.96
N ASN A 9 -52.91 11.41 -1.48
CA ASN A 9 -52.95 10.13 -0.80
C ASN A 9 -51.84 10.11 0.27
N ASP A 10 -52.14 10.60 1.48
CA ASP A 10 -51.28 10.49 2.67
C ASP A 10 -51.32 9.05 3.23
N GLY A 11 -50.90 8.09 2.39
CA GLY A 11 -50.55 6.75 2.88
C GLY A 11 -49.29 6.82 3.75
N PRO A 12 -49.14 5.96 4.77
CA PRO A 12 -47.89 5.89 5.53
C PRO A 12 -46.73 5.62 4.57
N TYR A 13 -45.67 6.42 4.67
CA TYR A 13 -44.48 6.23 3.86
C TYR A 13 -43.92 4.82 4.06
N VAL A 14 -43.84 4.05 2.96
CA VAL A 14 -43.18 2.75 2.93
C VAL A 14 -41.82 2.95 2.25
N PRO A 15 -40.70 2.76 2.98
CA PRO A 15 -39.37 2.86 2.40
C PRO A 15 -39.19 1.87 1.24
N SER A 16 -38.44 2.26 0.21
CA SER A 16 -38.10 1.33 -0.89
C SER A 16 -37.19 0.20 -0.39
N GLN A 17 -37.15 -0.92 -1.13
CA GLN A 17 -36.28 -2.05 -0.77
C GLN A 17 -34.81 -1.62 -0.62
N ASP A 18 -34.31 -0.74 -1.48
CA ASP A 18 -32.94 -0.21 -1.39
C ASP A 18 -32.70 0.58 -0.09
N VAL A 19 -33.71 1.33 0.38
CA VAL A 19 -33.64 2.03 1.67
C VAL A 19 -33.65 1.02 2.82
N LEU A 20 -34.46 -0.03 2.73
CA LEU A 20 -34.52 -1.10 3.72
C LEU A 20 -33.19 -1.87 3.82
N ASP A 21 -32.58 -2.21 2.68
CA ASP A 21 -31.28 -2.87 2.62
C ASP A 21 -30.17 -1.98 3.20
N LYS A 22 -30.22 -0.67 2.91
CA LYS A 22 -29.27 0.29 3.48
C LYS A 22 -29.45 0.47 4.99
N ILE A 23 -30.69 0.45 5.48
CA ILE A 23 -30.99 0.45 6.92
C ILE A 23 -30.43 -0.82 7.57
N ALA A 24 -30.55 -1.99 6.94
CA ALA A 24 -30.01 -3.24 7.45
C ALA A 24 -28.47 -3.21 7.56
N ASP A 25 -27.76 -2.73 6.53
CA ASP A 25 -26.30 -2.53 6.53
C ASP A 25 -25.86 -1.58 7.67
N LEU A 26 -26.56 -0.45 7.83
CA LEU A 26 -26.28 0.51 8.90
C LEU A 26 -26.56 -0.07 10.30
N GLN A 27 -27.60 -0.89 10.45
CA GLN A 27 -27.91 -1.59 11.70
C GLN A 27 -26.84 -2.63 12.06
N GLU A 28 -26.32 -3.36 11.08
CA GLU A 28 -25.23 -4.31 11.29
C GLU A 28 -23.94 -3.59 11.73
N LYS A 29 -23.60 -2.47 11.07
CA LYS A 29 -22.44 -1.63 11.43
C LYS A 29 -22.59 -1.03 12.81
N ARG A 30 -23.76 -0.50 13.15
CA ARG A 30 -24.09 -0.01 14.50
C ARG A 30 -23.87 -1.09 15.55
N LYS A 31 -24.37 -2.30 15.30
CA LYS A 31 -24.23 -3.42 16.23
C LYS A 31 -22.76 -3.75 16.49
N LYS A 32 -21.94 -3.88 15.43
CA LYS A 32 -20.49 -4.14 15.56
C LYS A 32 -19.77 -3.09 16.41
N ILE A 33 -20.10 -1.81 16.24
CA ILE A 33 -19.49 -0.71 17.00
C ILE A 33 -20.00 -0.69 18.45
N SER A 34 -21.29 -0.96 18.66
CA SER A 34 -21.88 -1.09 20.00
C SER A 34 -21.30 -2.28 20.79
N ASP A 35 -21.09 -3.42 20.12
CA ASP A 35 -20.45 -4.60 20.72
C ASP A 35 -18.98 -4.28 21.08
N GLY A 36 -18.26 -3.55 20.22
CA GLY A 36 -16.92 -3.05 20.51
C GLY A 36 -16.87 -2.09 21.69
N LEU A 37 -17.84 -1.18 21.81
CA LEU A 37 -17.97 -0.25 22.94
C LEU A 37 -18.26 -0.98 24.26
N ALA A 38 -19.06 -2.05 24.22
CA ALA A 38 -19.34 -2.87 25.40
C ALA A 38 -18.11 -3.66 25.91
N LEU A 39 -17.12 -3.86 25.04
CA LEU A 39 -15.85 -4.50 25.38
C LEU A 39 -14.79 -3.51 25.88
N CYS A 40 -15.04 -2.20 25.81
CA CYS A 40 -14.16 -1.20 26.40
C CYS A 40 -14.24 -1.26 27.93
N ASP A 41 -13.28 -1.94 28.56
CA ASP A 41 -13.17 -2.05 30.02
C ASP A 41 -13.06 -0.65 30.65
N THR A 42 -13.93 -0.36 31.63
CA THR A 42 -13.94 0.89 32.41
C THR A 42 -12.62 1.20 33.12
N ASN A 43 -11.72 0.22 33.23
CA ASN A 43 -10.39 0.36 33.83
C ASN A 43 -9.24 0.55 32.82
N ALA A 44 -9.52 0.48 31.51
CA ALA A 44 -8.58 0.71 30.41
C ALA A 44 -8.74 2.11 29.79
N ASP A 45 -7.85 2.48 28.86
CA ASP A 45 -7.94 3.77 28.15
C ASP A 45 -9.28 3.90 27.41
N GLN A 46 -10.12 4.83 27.88
CA GLN A 46 -11.45 5.13 27.36
C GLN A 46 -11.43 6.14 26.21
N SER A 47 -10.25 6.56 25.73
CA SER A 47 -10.13 7.51 24.61
C SER A 47 -10.94 7.14 23.34
N PRO A 48 -11.17 5.86 22.98
CA PRO A 48 -11.99 5.50 21.82
C PRO A 48 -13.50 5.52 22.08
N ALA A 49 -13.93 5.42 23.34
CA ALA A 49 -15.34 5.25 23.70
C ALA A 49 -16.23 6.45 23.30
N PRO A 50 -15.82 7.72 23.53
CA PRO A 50 -16.57 8.89 23.05
C PRO A 50 -16.68 8.95 21.52
N GLN A 51 -15.65 8.53 20.79
CA GLN A 51 -15.66 8.52 19.32
C GLN A 51 -16.59 7.43 18.78
N MET A 52 -16.56 6.23 19.37
CA MET A 52 -17.48 5.14 19.05
C MET A 52 -18.94 5.51 19.33
N GLN A 53 -19.21 6.18 20.46
CA GLN A 53 -20.55 6.67 20.79
C GLN A 53 -21.04 7.72 19.78
N GLN A 54 -20.18 8.66 19.38
CA GLN A 54 -20.52 9.64 18.34
C GLN A 54 -20.85 8.98 16.99
N ILE A 55 -20.17 7.89 16.64
CA ILE A 55 -20.46 7.15 15.41
C ILE A 55 -21.80 6.42 15.52
N ILE A 56 -22.12 5.82 16.68
CA ILE A 56 -23.43 5.21 16.94
C ILE A 56 -24.54 6.25 16.79
N ASP A 57 -24.39 7.43 17.40
CA ASP A 57 -25.39 8.51 17.33
C ASP A 57 -25.60 9.01 15.89
N ARG A 58 -24.53 9.09 15.09
CA ARG A 58 -24.61 9.44 13.65
C ARG A 58 -25.33 8.38 12.84
N ILE A 59 -25.08 7.10 13.10
CA ILE A 59 -25.79 6.00 12.44
C ILE A 59 -27.28 6.04 12.82
N ASP A 60 -27.61 6.24 14.09
CA ASP A 60 -28.99 6.32 14.56
C ASP A 60 -29.75 7.51 13.95
N LYS A 61 -29.09 8.66 13.83
CA LYS A 61 -29.64 9.83 13.14
C LYS A 61 -29.89 9.54 11.65
N THR A 62 -28.95 8.85 10.99
CA THR A 62 -29.07 8.49 9.56
C THR A 62 -30.22 7.49 9.34
N ILE A 63 -30.35 6.47 10.20
CA ILE A 63 -31.46 5.52 10.15
C ILE A 63 -32.79 6.22 10.40
N SER A 64 -32.86 7.14 11.36
CA SER A 64 -34.07 7.92 11.65
C SER A 64 -34.51 8.75 10.44
N VAL A 65 -33.57 9.40 9.75
CA VAL A 65 -33.84 10.16 8.52
C VAL A 65 -34.31 9.25 7.38
N LEU A 66 -33.65 8.11 7.17
CA LEU A 66 -34.03 7.13 6.14
C LEU A 66 -35.42 6.51 6.37
N LYS A 67 -35.88 6.44 7.63
CA LYS A 67 -37.22 5.93 7.97
C LYS A 67 -38.33 6.96 7.84
N THR A 68 -38.01 8.25 7.91
CA THR A 68 -39.01 9.32 8.06
C THR A 68 -39.21 10.16 6.81
N ILE A 69 -38.21 10.26 5.95
CA ILE A 69 -38.27 11.09 4.75
C ILE A 69 -38.42 10.20 3.52
N PRO A 70 -39.35 10.49 2.59
CA PRO A 70 -39.39 9.87 1.28
C PRO A 70 -38.18 10.28 0.45
N ILE A 71 -37.06 9.62 0.71
CA ILE A 71 -35.82 9.80 -0.02
C ILE A 71 -35.88 8.85 -1.21
N GLN A 72 -36.01 9.39 -2.41
CA GLN A 72 -35.57 8.65 -3.59
C GLN A 72 -34.05 8.56 -3.48
N LEU A 73 -33.54 7.37 -3.16
CA LEU A 73 -32.13 7.03 -3.38
C LEU A 73 -31.88 7.19 -4.88
N LYS A 74 -31.43 8.38 -5.30
CA LYS A 74 -30.89 8.56 -6.63
C LYS A 74 -29.57 7.79 -6.64
N HIS A 75 -29.61 6.59 -7.19
CA HIS A 75 -28.40 5.90 -7.62
C HIS A 75 -27.76 6.74 -8.72
N TYR A 76 -26.78 7.55 -8.33
CA TYR A 76 -25.88 8.15 -9.29
C TYR A 76 -24.94 7.04 -9.75
N LEU A 77 -25.13 6.57 -10.98
CA LEU A 77 -24.07 5.85 -11.67
C LEU A 77 -23.00 6.90 -12.01
N VAL A 78 -22.08 7.12 -11.07
CA VAL A 78 -20.93 7.97 -11.34
C VAL A 78 -19.98 7.20 -12.24
N ARG A 79 -20.22 7.27 -13.55
CA ARG A 79 -19.24 6.88 -14.55
C ARG A 79 -18.19 7.97 -14.61
N PHE A 80 -17.15 7.83 -13.80
CA PHE A 80 -15.90 8.48 -14.13
C PHE A 80 -15.38 7.82 -15.40
N ALA A 81 -15.25 8.59 -16.47
CA ALA A 81 -14.24 8.26 -17.46
C ALA A 81 -12.92 8.36 -16.70
N ILE A 82 -12.39 7.23 -16.25
CA ILE A 82 -10.99 7.14 -15.85
C ILE A 82 -10.24 7.68 -17.08
N PRO A 83 -9.58 8.85 -17.00
CA PRO A 83 -8.67 9.21 -18.07
C PRO A 83 -7.70 8.03 -18.11
N GLN A 84 -7.67 7.28 -19.21
CA GLN A 84 -6.61 6.30 -19.40
C GLN A 84 -5.33 7.04 -19.05
N SER A 85 -4.58 6.53 -18.05
CA SER A 85 -3.31 7.11 -17.65
C SER A 85 -2.58 7.53 -18.92
N THR A 86 -2.47 8.83 -19.17
CA THR A 86 -1.90 9.36 -20.42
C THR A 86 -0.41 9.03 -20.52
N THR A 87 0.14 8.39 -19.50
CA THR A 87 1.44 7.77 -19.47
C THR A 87 1.31 6.24 -19.58
N ASN A 88 1.20 5.73 -20.81
CA ASN A 88 1.78 4.42 -21.20
C ASN A 88 3.32 4.47 -21.17
N ARG A 89 3.88 5.32 -20.30
CA ARG A 89 5.31 5.53 -20.18
C ARG A 89 5.81 4.64 -19.05
N PRO A 90 6.96 3.98 -19.23
CA PRO A 90 7.61 3.30 -18.13
C PRO A 90 7.82 4.26 -16.95
N LEU A 91 7.67 3.75 -15.74
CA LEU A 91 8.00 4.47 -14.52
C LEU A 91 9.43 4.10 -14.12
N ASP A 92 10.31 5.10 -14.04
CA ASP A 92 11.66 4.92 -13.55
C ASP A 92 11.64 4.81 -12.03
N VAL A 93 12.24 3.74 -11.50
CA VAL A 93 12.44 3.54 -10.06
C VAL A 93 13.95 3.51 -9.81
N ARG A 94 14.42 4.56 -9.14
CA ARG A 94 15.80 4.69 -8.69
C ARG A 94 15.92 4.16 -7.28
N ILE A 95 16.83 3.22 -7.08
CA ILE A 95 17.18 2.68 -5.78
C ILE A 95 18.56 3.17 -5.37
N ARG A 96 18.71 3.53 -4.10
CA ARG A 96 19.99 3.80 -3.45
C ARG A 96 20.12 2.88 -2.25
N ILE A 97 21.21 2.14 -2.18
CA ILE A 97 21.55 1.30 -1.03
C ILE A 97 22.64 2.02 -0.25
N ASP A 98 22.41 2.23 1.03
CA ASP A 98 23.34 2.84 1.97
C ASP A 98 23.67 1.87 3.10
N GLN A 99 24.95 1.69 3.38
CA GLN A 99 25.37 0.97 4.57
C GLN A 99 25.11 1.79 5.83
N MET A 100 24.44 1.21 6.82
CA MET A 100 24.15 1.91 8.07
C MET A 100 25.42 2.11 8.92
N PRO A 101 25.52 3.18 9.72
CA PRO A 101 26.72 3.46 10.52
C PRO A 101 27.09 2.39 11.55
N ASP A 102 26.11 1.62 12.04
CA ASP A 102 26.27 0.54 13.03
C ASP A 102 26.38 -0.85 12.39
N SER A 103 26.47 -0.92 11.06
CA SER A 103 26.62 -2.14 10.27
C SER A 103 28.06 -2.66 10.30
N LEU A 104 28.26 -3.98 10.27
CA LEU A 104 29.58 -4.53 9.97
C LEU A 104 29.96 -4.21 8.52
N PRO A 105 31.20 -3.75 8.25
CA PRO A 105 31.65 -3.48 6.88
C PRO A 105 31.62 -4.76 6.05
N LEU A 106 31.23 -4.65 4.77
CA LEU A 106 31.31 -5.80 3.87
C LEU A 106 32.77 -6.22 3.66
N ASP A 107 32.99 -7.53 3.67
CA ASP A 107 34.31 -8.12 3.48
C ASP A 107 34.87 -7.94 2.05
N LEU A 108 36.19 -8.06 1.92
CA LEU A 108 36.86 -8.00 0.62
C LEU A 108 36.33 -9.06 -0.35
N ASN A 109 36.16 -8.67 -1.61
CA ASN A 109 35.58 -9.49 -2.69
C ASN A 109 34.08 -9.80 -2.55
N TYR A 110 33.40 -9.18 -1.59
CA TYR A 110 31.94 -9.25 -1.51
C TYR A 110 31.32 -8.25 -2.47
N PHE A 111 30.13 -8.55 -2.96
CA PHE A 111 29.31 -7.66 -3.78
C PHE A 111 27.83 -7.97 -3.57
N ILE A 112 26.97 -6.99 -3.85
CA ILE A 112 25.53 -7.11 -3.74
C ILE A 112 24.94 -7.27 -5.14
N VAL A 113 24.04 -8.23 -5.29
CA VAL A 113 23.22 -8.42 -6.48
C VAL A 113 21.80 -7.95 -6.16
N ILE A 114 21.28 -7.04 -6.96
CA ILE A 114 19.95 -6.46 -6.84
C ILE A 114 19.07 -7.06 -7.93
N LYS A 115 17.99 -7.71 -7.52
CA LYS A 115 17.01 -8.34 -8.39
C LYS A 115 15.67 -7.63 -8.23
N PRO A 116 15.40 -6.59 -9.04
CA PRO A 116 14.07 -6.01 -9.12
C PRO A 116 13.10 -7.02 -9.76
N PRO A 117 11.79 -6.93 -9.48
CA PRO A 117 10.79 -7.75 -10.16
C PRO A 117 10.55 -7.34 -11.62
N PHE A 118 11.11 -6.19 -12.03
CA PHE A 118 11.08 -5.69 -13.40
C PHE A 118 12.48 -5.28 -13.85
N GLY A 119 12.81 -5.56 -15.11
CA GLY A 119 14.09 -5.17 -15.70
C GLY A 119 15.25 -6.09 -15.32
N ASP A 120 16.46 -5.57 -15.50
CA ASP A 120 17.68 -6.34 -15.39
C ASP A 120 18.20 -6.44 -13.95
N THR A 121 18.88 -7.54 -13.68
CA THR A 121 19.63 -7.71 -12.43
C THR A 121 20.89 -6.85 -12.47
N TYR A 122 21.14 -6.11 -11.39
CA TYR A 122 22.34 -5.31 -11.23
C TYR A 122 23.28 -5.93 -10.20
N SER A 123 24.59 -5.83 -10.43
CA SER A 123 25.62 -6.25 -9.47
C SER A 123 26.52 -5.08 -9.13
N THR A 124 26.73 -4.84 -7.84
CA THR A 124 27.66 -3.81 -7.40
C THR A 124 29.10 -4.22 -7.72
N PRO A 125 30.03 -3.26 -7.82
CA PRO A 125 31.45 -3.57 -7.77
C PRO A 125 31.80 -4.40 -6.53
N ARG A 126 32.84 -5.22 -6.67
CA ARG A 126 33.41 -5.96 -5.54
C ARG A 126 34.08 -4.98 -4.58
N VAL A 127 33.92 -5.22 -3.28
CA VAL A 127 34.60 -4.46 -2.25
C VAL A 127 36.11 -4.69 -2.37
N ALA A 128 36.84 -3.61 -2.65
CA ALA A 128 38.28 -3.60 -2.80
C ALA A 128 39.04 -3.19 -1.53
N SER A 129 38.36 -2.55 -0.56
CA SER A 129 38.92 -2.10 0.70
C SER A 129 37.91 -2.27 1.85
N LYS A 130 38.40 -2.66 3.04
CA LYS A 130 37.56 -2.91 4.23
C LYS A 130 36.90 -1.66 4.82
N MET A 131 37.33 -0.46 4.42
CA MET A 131 36.79 0.81 4.92
C MET A 131 35.87 1.51 3.91
N THR A 132 35.54 0.87 2.80
CA THR A 132 34.63 1.46 1.81
C THR A 132 33.20 1.45 2.34
N GLN A 133 32.65 2.61 2.66
CA GLN A 133 31.21 2.74 2.84
C GLN A 133 30.51 2.39 1.53
N VAL A 134 29.57 1.48 1.62
CA VAL A 134 28.82 1.00 0.46
C VAL A 134 27.64 1.93 0.21
N ASN A 135 27.76 2.71 -0.86
CA ASN A 135 26.68 3.53 -1.43
C ASN A 135 26.57 3.19 -2.92
N TYR A 136 25.45 2.62 -3.33
CA TYR A 136 25.22 2.27 -4.74
C TYR A 136 23.86 2.74 -5.19
N VAL A 137 23.81 3.17 -6.45
CA VAL A 137 22.59 3.61 -7.12
C VAL A 137 22.34 2.71 -8.31
N HIS A 138 21.11 2.27 -8.45
CA HIS A 138 20.62 1.55 -9.62
C HIS A 138 19.24 2.10 -10.02
N THR A 139 18.92 2.02 -11.30
CA THR A 139 17.60 2.41 -11.81
C THR A 139 17.06 1.26 -12.64
N PHE A 140 15.81 0.89 -12.38
CA PHE A 140 15.06 -0.05 -13.20
C PHE A 140 13.71 0.57 -13.58
N GLN A 141 13.04 -0.01 -14.57
CA GLN A 141 11.78 0.51 -15.09
C GLN A 141 10.63 -0.43 -14.81
N ILE A 142 9.51 0.13 -14.36
CA ILE A 142 8.23 -0.56 -14.36
C ILE A 142 7.57 -0.27 -15.71
N PRO A 143 7.29 -1.29 -16.56
CA PRO A 143 6.99 -1.10 -17.98
C PRO A 143 5.79 -0.20 -18.28
N ASP A 144 4.73 -0.34 -17.48
CA ASP A 144 3.51 0.44 -17.57
C ASP A 144 2.83 0.51 -16.19
N ARG A 145 1.80 1.35 -16.06
CA ARG A 145 0.93 1.40 -14.88
C ARG A 145 -0.35 0.61 -15.06
N SER A 146 -0.28 -0.50 -15.80
CA SER A 146 -1.42 -1.40 -15.91
C SER A 146 -1.74 -2.04 -14.55
N GLN A 147 -2.98 -2.50 -14.40
CA GLN A 147 -3.37 -3.27 -13.21
C GLN A 147 -2.49 -4.52 -12.99
N ARG A 148 -1.95 -5.09 -14.07
CA ARG A 148 -1.00 -6.20 -14.00
C ARG A 148 0.31 -5.77 -13.34
N SER A 149 0.93 -4.68 -13.82
CA SER A 149 2.18 -4.15 -13.27
C SER A 149 2.01 -3.69 -11.82
N ILE A 150 0.87 -3.06 -11.50
CA ILE A 150 0.52 -2.68 -10.12
C ILE A 150 0.36 -3.93 -9.24
N SER A 151 -0.32 -4.98 -9.72
CA SER A 151 -0.50 -6.21 -8.95
C SER A 151 0.83 -6.92 -8.70
N ILE A 152 1.73 -6.94 -9.70
CA ILE A 152 3.09 -7.47 -9.55
C ILE A 152 3.85 -6.64 -8.50
N ALA A 153 3.85 -5.31 -8.59
CA ALA A 153 4.51 -4.45 -7.62
C ALA A 153 3.96 -4.61 -6.19
N LYS A 154 2.65 -4.84 -6.02
CA LYS A 154 2.02 -5.09 -4.70
C LYS A 154 2.40 -6.43 -4.09
N SER A 155 2.68 -7.44 -4.91
CA SER A 155 2.90 -8.83 -4.48
C SER A 155 4.36 -9.26 -4.53
N ASN A 156 5.25 -8.43 -5.05
CA ASN A 156 6.67 -8.73 -5.19
C ASN A 156 7.54 -7.74 -4.43
N GLU A 157 8.79 -8.16 -4.23
CA GLU A 157 9.79 -7.45 -3.47
C GLU A 157 11.06 -7.34 -4.32
N ILE A 158 11.86 -6.30 -4.07
CA ILE A 158 13.23 -6.26 -4.59
C ILE A 158 14.06 -7.19 -3.71
N VAL A 159 14.78 -8.13 -4.34
CA VAL A 159 15.66 -9.05 -3.62
C VAL A 159 17.10 -8.55 -3.70
N PHE A 160 17.75 -8.44 -2.56
CA PHE A 160 19.16 -8.09 -2.41
C PHE A 160 19.90 -9.34 -1.96
N GLN A 161 21.01 -9.66 -2.63
CA GLN A 161 21.79 -10.87 -2.33
C GLN A 161 23.26 -10.52 -2.22
N ILE A 162 23.89 -10.89 -1.11
CA ILE A 162 25.32 -10.75 -0.91
C ILE A 162 26.01 -12.00 -1.45
N TYR A 163 27.03 -11.79 -2.29
CA TYR A 163 27.88 -12.83 -2.82
C TYR A 163 29.34 -12.58 -2.49
N LYS A 164 30.08 -13.66 -2.26
CA LYS A 164 31.54 -13.65 -2.12
C LYS A 164 32.19 -14.22 -3.37
N TYR A 165 33.12 -13.48 -3.95
CA TYR A 165 33.97 -14.00 -5.02
C TYR A 165 35.29 -14.53 -4.45
N THR A 166 35.69 -15.75 -4.82
CA THR A 166 37.01 -16.29 -4.48
C THR A 166 37.75 -16.75 -5.72
N THR A 167 39.05 -16.48 -5.78
CA THR A 167 39.95 -17.03 -6.79
C THR A 167 40.58 -18.31 -6.26
N GLN A 168 40.34 -19.45 -6.92
CA GLN A 168 41.11 -20.65 -6.63
C GLN A 168 42.51 -20.46 -7.23
N PHE A 169 43.53 -20.34 -6.38
CA PHE A 169 44.94 -20.17 -6.79
C PHE A 169 45.61 -21.45 -7.30
N HIS A 170 44.88 -22.56 -7.38
CA HIS A 170 45.43 -23.82 -7.87
C HIS A 170 45.05 -24.06 -9.33
N ILE A 171 46.06 -23.93 -10.18
CA ILE A 171 46.18 -24.43 -11.58
C ILE A 171 45.70 -23.46 -12.67
N ALA A 172 46.66 -22.64 -13.14
CA ALA A 172 46.91 -22.11 -14.49
C ALA A 172 45.78 -21.45 -15.34
N VAL A 173 44.52 -21.46 -14.94
CA VAL A 173 43.43 -20.69 -15.56
C VAL A 173 42.49 -20.26 -14.44
N GLY A 174 42.69 -19.05 -13.91
CA GLY A 174 41.99 -18.52 -12.74
C GLY A 174 40.49 -18.40 -12.92
N LYS A 175 39.76 -19.52 -12.79
CA LYS A 175 38.30 -19.53 -12.72
C LYS A 175 37.90 -19.19 -11.29
N GLY A 176 37.47 -17.96 -11.07
CA GLY A 176 36.87 -17.60 -9.79
C GLY A 176 35.51 -18.23 -9.61
N LYS A 177 35.15 -18.46 -8.34
CA LYS A 177 33.83 -18.97 -7.93
C LYS A 177 33.11 -17.93 -7.09
N THR A 178 31.81 -17.81 -7.30
CA THR A 178 30.91 -16.96 -6.53
C THR A 178 30.07 -17.81 -5.59
N TYR A 179 29.97 -17.40 -4.33
CA TYR A 179 29.23 -18.08 -3.28
C TYR A 179 28.15 -17.16 -2.74
N PHE A 180 26.92 -17.64 -2.65
CA PHE A 180 25.84 -16.92 -2.00
C PHE A 180 26.09 -16.88 -0.49
N VAL A 181 25.93 -15.70 0.11
CA VAL A 181 26.16 -15.47 1.54
C VAL A 181 24.86 -15.21 2.26
N ALA A 182 24.10 -14.20 1.82
CA ALA A 182 22.90 -13.75 2.52
C ALA A 182 21.94 -13.05 1.56
N SER A 183 20.67 -12.93 1.96
CA SER A 183 19.66 -12.16 1.25
C SER A 183 18.80 -11.30 2.15
N ALA A 184 18.34 -10.17 1.61
CA ALA A 184 17.34 -9.31 2.20
C ALA A 184 16.29 -8.95 1.13
N LYS A 185 15.14 -8.44 1.56
CA LYS A 185 14.06 -8.05 0.64
C LYS A 185 13.50 -6.69 1.03
N ALA A 186 13.09 -5.91 0.03
CA ALA A 186 12.36 -4.66 0.24
C ALA A 186 11.02 -4.66 -0.52
N PRO A 187 9.90 -4.37 0.14
CA PRO A 187 8.60 -4.34 -0.51
C PRO A 187 8.49 -3.14 -1.45
N LEU A 188 7.92 -3.36 -2.63
CA LEU A 188 7.56 -2.27 -3.57
C LEU A 188 6.21 -1.63 -3.26
N LEU A 189 5.41 -2.26 -2.39
CA LEU A 189 4.08 -1.80 -2.02
C LEU A 189 4.02 -0.32 -1.61
N PRO A 190 4.96 0.25 -0.83
CA PRO A 190 4.93 1.67 -0.50
C PRO A 190 4.96 2.59 -1.72
N LEU A 191 5.64 2.20 -2.80
CA LEU A 191 5.70 2.99 -4.04
C LEU A 191 4.36 3.01 -4.80
N CYS A 192 3.41 2.15 -4.43
CA CYS A 192 2.05 2.25 -4.96
C CYS A 192 1.37 3.55 -4.55
N PHE A 193 1.70 4.08 -3.37
CA PHE A 193 1.00 5.21 -2.77
C PHE A 193 1.90 6.43 -2.55
N SER A 194 3.21 6.26 -2.73
CA SER A 194 4.21 7.32 -2.55
C SER A 194 5.22 7.28 -3.68
N SER A 195 5.78 8.43 -4.04
CA SER A 195 6.94 8.52 -4.94
C SER A 195 8.25 8.16 -4.25
N HIS A 196 8.25 8.05 -2.92
CA HIS A 196 9.43 7.75 -2.12
C HIS A 196 9.14 6.71 -1.05
N ALA A 197 10.06 5.78 -0.86
CA ALA A 197 9.97 4.76 0.17
C ALA A 197 11.36 4.38 0.68
N THR A 198 11.48 4.18 1.97
CA THR A 198 12.73 3.76 2.61
C THR A 198 12.48 2.51 3.43
N THR A 199 13.41 1.55 3.39
CA THR A 199 13.28 0.29 4.11
C THR A 199 14.65 -0.19 4.60
N ALA A 200 14.73 -0.60 5.87
CA ALA A 200 15.90 -1.27 6.39
C ALA A 200 16.00 -2.69 5.78
N LEU A 201 17.19 -3.05 5.30
CA LEU A 201 17.50 -4.36 4.76
C LEU A 201 18.15 -5.19 5.85
N GLU A 202 17.38 -6.15 6.36
CA GLU A 202 17.84 -7.15 7.31
C GLU A 202 18.27 -8.39 6.53
N PHE A 203 19.59 -8.63 6.48
CA PHE A 203 20.14 -9.77 5.75
C PHE A 203 20.05 -11.04 6.60
N VAL A 204 19.59 -12.11 5.98
CA VAL A 204 19.61 -13.47 6.54
C VAL A 204 20.44 -14.39 5.66
N ASP A 205 21.12 -15.37 6.27
CA ASP A 205 21.93 -16.34 5.54
C ASP A 205 21.08 -17.45 4.87
N GLN A 206 21.72 -18.56 4.46
CA GLN A 206 21.04 -19.69 3.82
C GLN A 206 20.14 -20.49 4.77
N ASP A 207 20.48 -20.48 6.06
CA ASP A 207 19.76 -21.18 7.12
C ASP A 207 18.65 -20.30 7.73
N GLY A 208 18.65 -19.01 7.38
CA GLY A 208 17.68 -18.00 7.83
C GLY A 208 18.15 -17.23 9.05
N ASP A 209 19.40 -17.40 9.47
CA ASP A 209 19.97 -16.71 10.62
C ASP A 209 20.30 -15.25 10.25
N PRO A 210 19.99 -14.30 11.15
CA PRO A 210 20.24 -12.88 10.91
C PRO A 210 21.74 -12.59 10.88
N MET A 211 22.14 -11.72 9.94
CA MET A 211 23.51 -11.28 9.74
C MET A 211 23.69 -9.84 10.24
N ASP A 212 24.89 -9.49 10.71
CA ASP A 212 25.22 -8.14 11.18
C ASP A 212 25.38 -7.08 10.06
N TYR A 213 25.12 -7.46 8.82
CA TYR A 213 25.11 -6.57 7.67
C TYR A 213 23.79 -5.78 7.64
N LYS A 214 23.84 -4.54 8.10
CA LYS A 214 22.71 -3.61 8.08
C LYS A 214 22.83 -2.60 6.94
N PHE A 215 21.79 -2.53 6.12
CA PHE A 215 21.69 -1.57 5.03
C PHE A 215 20.33 -0.89 5.06
N GLU A 216 20.24 0.28 4.45
CA GLU A 216 18.98 0.92 4.15
C GLU A 216 18.86 1.04 2.62
N VAL A 217 17.68 0.74 2.08
CA VAL A 217 17.36 1.07 0.70
C VAL A 217 16.40 2.25 0.68
N SER A 218 16.78 3.27 -0.08
CA SER A 218 15.90 4.37 -0.48
C SER A 218 15.46 4.15 -1.91
N MET A 219 14.15 4.16 -2.14
CA MET A 219 13.52 4.00 -3.44
C MET A 219 12.83 5.31 -3.82
N LEU A 220 13.10 5.78 -5.02
CA LEU A 220 12.54 7.01 -5.58
C LEU A 220 11.94 6.71 -6.95
N ALA A 221 10.67 7.01 -7.10
CA ALA A 221 9.95 7.03 -8.38
C ALA A 221 9.57 8.47 -8.72
N ASP A 222 9.44 8.80 -10.00
CA ASP A 222 9.05 10.16 -10.41
C ASP A 222 7.65 10.54 -9.91
N GLU A 223 6.78 9.55 -9.72
CA GLU A 223 5.44 9.67 -9.17
C GLU A 223 4.96 8.30 -8.63
N PRO A 224 3.92 8.25 -7.77
CA PRO A 224 3.38 6.98 -7.27
C PRO A 224 2.88 6.06 -8.41
N LEU A 225 2.99 4.73 -8.23
CA LEU A 225 2.48 3.79 -9.25
C LEU A 225 0.96 3.88 -9.42
N ILE A 226 0.23 4.18 -8.34
CA ILE A 226 -1.21 4.44 -8.39
C ILE A 226 -1.38 5.96 -8.42
N PRO A 227 -1.88 6.54 -9.52
CA PRO A 227 -2.10 7.98 -9.61
C PRO A 227 -2.98 8.47 -8.45
N ASN A 228 -2.67 9.63 -7.87
CA ASN A 228 -3.45 10.21 -6.76
C ASN A 228 -4.94 10.41 -7.07
N ASN A 229 -5.32 10.48 -8.36
CA ASN A 229 -6.73 10.52 -8.78
C ASN A 229 -7.49 9.20 -8.51
N ASN A 230 -6.79 8.13 -8.13
CA ASN A 230 -7.34 6.85 -7.70
C ASN A 230 -7.31 6.65 -6.17
N LEU A 231 -6.81 7.63 -5.39
CA LEU A 231 -7.07 7.69 -3.95
C LEU A 231 -8.49 8.20 -3.75
N VAL A 232 -9.46 7.33 -3.99
CA VAL A 232 -10.84 7.57 -3.56
C VAL A 232 -10.83 7.52 -2.03
N ILE A 233 -10.80 8.69 -1.40
CA ILE A 233 -11.38 8.82 -0.06
C ILE A 233 -12.88 8.77 -0.29
N GLU A 234 -13.54 7.67 0.09
CA GLU A 234 -15.00 7.64 0.21
C GLU A 234 -15.41 8.47 1.41
N GLU A 235 -15.43 9.79 1.24
CA GLU A 235 -16.27 10.66 2.07
C GLU A 235 -16.95 11.68 1.17
N GLN A 236 -18.28 11.60 1.09
CA GLN A 236 -19.07 12.78 0.77
C GLN A 236 -20.42 12.71 1.45
N ILE A 237 -20.68 13.69 2.33
CA ILE A 237 -22.02 14.25 2.47
C ILE A 237 -21.85 15.75 2.69
N ASP A 238 -22.46 16.56 1.83
CA ASP A 238 -23.27 17.70 2.28
C ASP A 238 -24.40 17.96 1.27
N LEU A 239 -25.60 18.07 1.81
CA LEU A 239 -26.86 18.33 1.12
C LEU A 239 -27.01 19.83 0.88
N LEU A 240 -27.45 20.24 -0.31
CA LEU A 240 -27.96 21.59 -0.54
C LEU A 240 -29.38 21.54 -1.10
N LYS A 241 -30.25 22.36 -0.49
CA LYS A 241 -31.65 22.57 -0.84
C LYS A 241 -31.78 23.40 -2.11
N GLU A 242 -32.80 23.08 -2.90
CA GLU A 242 -33.71 24.10 -3.44
C GLU A 242 -35.13 23.78 -2.97
#